data_AF-A0A2S9GML3-F1
#
_entry.id   AF-A0A2S9GML3-F1
#
_cell.length_a   1.000
_cell.length_b   1.000
_cell.length_c   1.000
_cell.angle_alpha   90.00
_cell.angle_beta   90.00
_cell.angle_gamma   90.00
#
_symmetry.space_group_name_H-M   'P 1'
#
loop_
_entity.id
_entity.type
_entity.pdbx_description
1 polymer ?
#
loop_
_entity_poly.entity_id
_entity_poly.type
_entity_poly.pdbx_seq_one_letter_code
_entity_poly.pdbx_strand_id
1 'polypeptide(L)' 'GLFKDGPVVLTVTGRTSGQPRSTPITPFEVDGQRYVVGGLPGSDWVRNAQAHPEAVLVRGKTREPVRMVELPVEQARPLL' A
#
# COMPACT_ATOMS: atom_id res chain seq x y z
N GLY A 1 -8.08 -4.38 16.05
CA GLY A 1 -7.81 -2.97 16.43
C GLY A 1 -7.06 -2.33 15.30
N LEU A 2 -7.52 -1.18 14.81
CA LEU A 2 -6.79 -0.39 13.82
C LEU A 2 -5.34 -0.26 14.31
N PHE A 3 -4.35 -0.52 13.45
CA PHE A 3 -2.92 -0.34 13.73
C PHE A 3 -2.18 -1.42 14.54
N LYS A 4 -2.67 -2.67 14.58
CA LYS A 4 -2.11 -3.73 15.45
C LYS A 4 -0.58 -3.91 15.36
N ASP A 5 0.04 -3.56 14.22
CA ASP A 5 1.47 -3.79 13.98
C ASP A 5 2.30 -2.52 13.71
N GLY A 6 1.73 -1.31 13.70
CA GLY A 6 2.48 -0.07 13.36
C GLY A 6 2.94 0.01 11.89
N PRO A 7 3.72 1.04 11.49
CA PRO A 7 4.06 1.29 10.09
C PRO A 7 4.89 0.16 9.47
N VAL A 8 4.64 -0.15 8.20
CA VAL A 8 5.47 -1.01 7.34
C VAL A 8 6.08 -0.20 6.23
N VAL A 9 7.18 -0.69 5.67
CA VAL A 9 7.71 -0.12 4.42
C VAL A 9 7.07 -0.85 3.25
N LEU A 10 6.36 -0.12 2.41
CA LEU A 10 5.89 -0.58 1.10
C LEU A 10 6.98 -0.30 0.08
N THR A 11 7.45 -1.32 -0.64
CA THR A 11 8.31 -1.17 -1.81
C THR A 11 7.56 -1.52 -3.09
N VAL A 12 7.48 -0.58 -4.02
CA VAL A 12 6.83 -0.71 -5.34
C VAL A 12 7.81 -0.37 -6.47
N THR A 13 7.54 -0.83 -7.68
CA THR A 13 8.31 -0.44 -8.87
C THR A 13 7.96 0.98 -9.29
N GLY A 14 8.95 1.85 -9.43
CA GLY A 14 8.73 3.22 -9.90
C GLY A 14 8.28 3.24 -11.36
N ARG A 15 7.06 3.74 -11.63
CA ARG A 15 6.41 3.69 -12.96
C ARG A 15 7.20 4.31 -14.11
N THR A 16 8.04 5.31 -13.82
CA THR A 16 8.89 5.97 -14.83
C THR A 16 10.28 5.37 -14.87
N SER A 17 10.85 5.05 -13.70
CA SER A 17 12.27 4.65 -13.59
C SER A 17 12.52 3.14 -13.67
N GLY A 18 11.50 2.30 -13.47
CA GLY A 18 11.64 0.85 -13.25
C GLY A 18 12.32 0.46 -11.93
N GLN A 19 12.95 1.41 -11.22
CA GLN A 19 13.66 1.16 -9.97
C GLN A 19 12.71 1.01 -8.76
N PRO A 20 13.08 0.20 -7.74
CA PRO A 20 12.33 0.10 -6.49
C PRO A 20 12.19 1.44 -5.77
N ARG A 21 10.99 1.74 -5.26
CA ARG A 21 10.65 2.93 -4.48
C ARG A 21 9.98 2.51 -3.18
N SER A 22 10.50 2.99 -2.05
CA SER A 22 10.02 2.62 -0.72
C SER A 22 9.30 3.77 -0.04
N THR A 23 8.19 3.48 0.63
CA THR A 23 7.40 4.47 1.38
C THR A 23 6.85 3.83 2.65
N PRO A 24 7.04 4.44 3.84
CA PRO A 24 6.33 4.01 5.04
C PRO A 24 4.83 4.20 4.88
N ILE A 25 4.06 3.16 5.14
CA ILE A 25 2.60 3.18 5.15
C ILE A 25 2.08 2.59 6.45
N THR A 26 0.84 2.92 6.77
CA THR A 26 0.13 2.34 7.91
C THR A 26 -1.10 1.59 7.40
N PRO A 27 -1.00 0.27 7.16
CA PRO A 27 -2.15 -0.54 6.81
C PRO A 27 -3.12 -0.66 7.98
N PHE A 28 -4.39 -0.88 7.66
CA PHE A 28 -5.45 -1.18 8.63
C PHE A 28 -6.29 -2.36 8.12
N GLU A 29 -7.08 -2.94 9.01
CA GLU A 29 -7.92 -4.11 8.69
C GLU A 29 -9.40 -3.78 8.91
N VAL A 30 -10.24 -4.17 7.96
CA VAL A 30 -11.71 -4.14 8.04
C VAL A 30 -12.22 -5.49 7.54
N ASP A 31 -13.09 -6.13 8.33
CA ASP A 31 -13.69 -7.45 8.01
C ASP A 31 -12.69 -8.52 7.56
N GLY A 32 -11.50 -8.53 8.18
CA GLY A 32 -10.43 -9.50 7.89
C GLY A 32 -9.59 -9.17 6.65
N GLN A 33 -9.89 -8.08 5.96
CA GLN A 33 -9.19 -7.63 4.77
C GLN A 33 -8.26 -6.44 5.09
N ARG A 34 -7.06 -6.44 4.51
CA ARG A 34 -6.04 -5.41 4.75
C ARG A 34 -6.13 -4.30 3.70
N TYR A 35 -6.18 -3.06 4.17
CA TYR A 35 -6.28 -1.85 3.35
C TYR A 35 -5.18 -0.86 3.69
N VAL A 36 -4.92 0.05 2.75
CA VAL A 36 -4.09 1.23 2.96
C VAL A 36 -4.68 2.38 2.16
N VAL A 37 -4.67 3.58 2.74
CA VAL A 37 -5.16 4.80 2.09
C VAL A 37 -3.99 5.72 1.77
N GLY A 38 -3.97 6.25 0.54
CA GLY A 38 -3.08 7.33 0.14
C GLY A 38 -3.46 8.62 0.84
N GLY A 39 -2.85 8.89 2.00
CA GLY A 39 -3.16 10.07 2.82
C GLY A 39 -2.88 11.42 2.14
N LEU A 40 -2.09 11.44 1.05
CA LEU A 40 -1.89 12.60 0.19
C LEU A 40 -2.44 12.31 -1.22
N PRO A 41 -3.34 13.14 -1.76
CA PRO A 41 -3.80 13.02 -3.14
C PRO A 41 -2.63 12.97 -4.13
N GLY A 42 -2.64 11.97 -5.01
CA GLY A 42 -1.58 11.81 -6.01
C GLY A 42 -0.24 11.32 -5.48
N SER A 43 -0.19 10.73 -4.28
CA SER A 43 1.01 10.09 -3.73
C SER A 43 1.71 9.19 -4.76
N ASP A 44 3.03 9.34 -4.91
CA ASP A 44 3.78 8.62 -5.93
C ASP A 44 3.72 7.11 -5.77
N TRP A 45 3.68 6.60 -4.53
CA TRP A 45 3.56 5.16 -4.29
C TRP A 45 2.23 4.60 -4.79
N VAL A 46 1.14 5.38 -4.74
CA VAL A 46 -0.18 4.98 -5.26
C VAL A 46 -0.10 4.88 -6.78
N ARG A 47 0.42 5.90 -7.45
CA ARG A 47 0.60 5.90 -8.92
C ARG A 47 1.54 4.80 -9.40
N ASN A 48 2.57 4.50 -8.61
CA ASN A 48 3.47 3.39 -8.88
C ASN A 48 2.76 2.03 -8.74
N ALA A 49 1.99 1.83 -7.67
CA ALA A 49 1.20 0.61 -7.45
C ALA A 49 0.11 0.42 -8.52
N GLN A 50 -0.51 1.49 -9.00
CA GLN A 50 -1.48 1.45 -10.10
C GLN A 50 -0.83 0.97 -11.42
N ALA A 51 0.40 1.43 -11.71
CA ALA A 51 1.13 1.01 -12.89
C ALA A 51 1.76 -0.40 -12.75
N HIS A 52 2.21 -0.74 -11.54
CA HIS A 52 2.87 -1.99 -11.19
C HIS A 52 2.34 -2.50 -9.84
N PRO A 53 1.33 -3.38 -9.84
CA PRO A 53 0.64 -3.78 -8.61
C PRO A 53 1.46 -4.71 -7.71
N GLU A 54 2.54 -5.29 -8.21
CA GLU A 54 3.45 -6.11 -7.42
C GLU A 54 4.25 -5.24 -6.44
N ALA A 55 4.23 -5.61 -5.17
CA ALA A 55 4.89 -4.89 -4.10
C ALA A 55 5.46 -5.83 -3.04
N VAL A 56 6.28 -5.27 -2.16
CA VAL A 56 6.80 -5.97 -0.98
C VAL A 56 6.52 -5.12 0.25
N LEU A 57 5.88 -5.71 1.27
CA LEU A 57 5.81 -5.14 2.60
C LEU A 57 7.02 -5.60 3.41
N VAL A 58 7.72 -4.67 4.04
CA VAL A 58 8.88 -4.95 4.87
C VAL A 58 8.60 -4.50 6.31
N ARG A 59 8.75 -5.45 7.24
CA ARG A 59 8.65 -5.23 8.69
C ARG A 59 9.82 -5.91 9.38
N GLY A 60 10.80 -5.12 9.84
CA GLY A 60 12.03 -5.66 10.41
C GLY A 60 12.74 -6.57 9.40
N LYS A 61 12.88 -7.86 9.73
CA LYS A 61 13.48 -8.87 8.86
C LYS A 61 12.48 -9.55 7.91
N THR A 62 11.18 -9.37 8.14
CA THR A 62 10.13 -10.00 7.35
C THR A 62 9.89 -9.23 6.06
N ARG A 63 9.79 -9.97 4.96
CA ARG A 63 9.46 -9.46 3.62
C ARG A 63 8.26 -10.26 3.11
N GLU A 64 7.16 -9.59 2.85
CA GLU A 64 5.91 -10.17 2.39
C GLU A 64 5.62 -9.65 0.97
N PRO A 65 5.77 -10.47 -0.08
CA PRO A 65 5.29 -10.13 -1.41
C PRO A 65 3.77 -9.99 -1.39
N VAL A 66 3.25 -8.90 -1.94
CA VAL A 66 1.81 -8.62 -2.02
C VAL A 66 1.47 -8.06 -3.39
N ARG A 67 0.21 -8.23 -3.78
CA ARG A 67 -0.35 -7.56 -4.96
C ARG A 67 -1.37 -6.51 -4.53
N MET A 68 -1.11 -5.27 -4.91
CA MET A 68 -1.98 -4.13 -4.65
C MET A 68 -3.22 -4.17 -5.55
N VAL A 69 -4.39 -3.92 -4.97
CA VAL A 69 -5.65 -3.84 -5.69
C VAL A 69 -6.29 -2.50 -5.38
N GLU A 70 -6.52 -1.70 -6.40
CA GLU A 70 -7.26 -0.45 -6.25
C GLU A 70 -8.75 -0.73 -6.13
N LEU A 71 -9.40 -0.11 -5.14
CA LEU A 71 -10.83 -0.20 -4.96
C LEU A 71 -11.55 0.86 -5.78
N PRO A 72 -12.68 0.53 -6.42
CA PRO A 72 -13.62 1.52 -6.93
C PRO A 72 -14.03 2.50 -5.83
N VAL A 73 -14.25 3.76 -6.18
CA VAL A 73 -14.59 4.85 -5.23
C VAL A 73 -15.75 4.47 -4.30
N GLU A 74 -16.80 3.84 -4.84
CA GLU A 74 -17.96 3.43 -4.05
C GLU A 74 -17.63 2.39 -2.96
N GLN A 75 -16.65 1.51 -3.21
CA GLN A 75 -16.16 0.53 -2.23
C GLN A 75 -15.12 1.15 -1.28
N ALA A 76 -14.41 2.19 -1.71
CA ALA A 76 -13.43 2.89 -0.89
C ALA A 76 -14.10 3.84 0.12
N ARG A 77 -15.24 4.46 -0.22
CA ARG A 77 -15.95 5.44 0.64
C ARG A 77 -16.16 4.99 2.09
N PRO A 78 -16.58 3.75 2.39
CA PRO A 78 -16.74 3.30 3.78
C PRO A 78 -15.43 3.15 4.56
N LEU A 79 -14.27 3.21 3.89
CA LEU A 79 -12.93 3.00 4.46
C LEU A 79 -12.13 4.29 4.66
N LEU A 80 -12.67 5.44 4.24
CA LEU A 80 -12.07 6.78 4.36
C LEU A 80 -12.61 7.52 5.58
#